data_AF-A0A7S4REY1-F1
#
_entry.id   AF-A0A7S4REY1-F1
#
_cell.length_a   1.000
_cell.length_b   1.000
_cell.length_c   1.000
_cell.angle_alpha   90.00
_cell.angle_beta   90.00
_cell.angle_gamma   90.00
#
_symmetry.space_group_name_H-M   'P 1'
#
loop_
_entity.id
_entity.type
_entity.pdbx_description
1 polymer ?
#
loop_
_entity_poly.entity_id
_entity_poly.type
_entity_poly.pdbx_seq_one_letter_code
_entity_poly.pdbx_strand_id
1 'polypeptide(L)'
;MHVLQFILVFITISSTIAIALEKQTYTTSPKRNLWNKVTSTMGQGISATQFFVYGKRHFTKTGYQKHVKGYYTTPVQQKASICRGEDGADNVDLEGKVVVVTGANSGLGKEIATYAAAKGATLYMLCRSKERAEAARDEIVQETKNENVNILLADIGELSQLRKAVESLQSMETKVDCIVSNAGVLLNERKETSEGNEITYAVHLLGGSYLLPTLLYPQLQAAGSGARVVFVTSGGMYRKKFPSWPVAINDQSTEIKGEKIKYDGVDSYCYAKRAQVLLAERWAKERSDVTWVTGHPGWAGTDAVDDAFGDTKKYLEPLRSTWEGAEGLSWLMSTDVKNLQNGEFYLDRKVQKKHIAGPFMTEGSYTKNTEEDVDDMLENLKKACGL
;
A
#
# COMPACT_ATOMS: atom_id res chain seq x y z
N MET A 1 9.63 32.91 5.83
CA MET A 1 8.69 33.65 6.71
C MET A 1 7.38 34.03 6.01
N HIS A 2 7.36 34.36 4.71
CA HIS A 2 6.15 34.85 4.02
C HIS A 2 5.08 33.80 3.67
N VAL A 3 5.42 32.51 3.50
CA VAL A 3 4.44 31.47 3.16
C VAL A 3 3.60 31.04 4.36
N LEU A 4 4.18 30.97 5.57
CA LEU A 4 3.43 30.66 6.79
C LEU A 4 2.43 31.78 7.14
N GLN A 5 2.79 33.03 6.90
CA GLN A 5 1.91 34.18 7.12
C GLN A 5 0.74 34.20 6.13
N PHE A 6 0.98 33.84 4.86
CA PHE A 6 -0.08 33.66 3.86
C PHE A 6 -1.03 32.50 4.22
N ILE A 7 -0.49 31.39 4.72
CA ILE A 7 -1.27 30.23 5.15
C ILE A 7 -2.12 30.54 6.40
N LEU A 8 -1.58 31.27 7.38
CA LEU A 8 -2.32 31.69 8.58
C LEU A 8 -3.44 32.69 8.25
N VAL A 9 -3.22 33.62 7.31
CA VAL A 9 -4.25 34.55 6.85
C VAL A 9 -5.35 33.81 6.09
N PHE A 10 -5.00 32.83 5.24
CA PHE A 10 -5.99 31.96 4.58
C PHE A 10 -6.79 31.09 5.57
N ILE A 11 -6.15 30.54 6.60
CA ILE A 11 -6.81 29.74 7.64
C ILE A 11 -7.85 30.58 8.37
N THR A 12 -7.49 31.80 8.81
CA THR A 12 -8.38 32.69 9.57
C THR A 12 -9.59 33.14 8.76
N ILE A 13 -9.39 33.46 7.47
CA ILE A 13 -10.47 33.84 6.55
C ILE A 13 -11.39 32.64 6.28
N SER A 14 -10.83 31.45 6.09
CA SER A 14 -11.60 30.23 5.78
C SER A 14 -12.46 29.75 6.95
N SER A 15 -11.95 29.81 8.18
CA SER A 15 -12.71 29.43 9.38
C SER A 15 -13.82 30.43 9.73
N THR A 16 -13.60 31.73 9.46
CA THR A 16 -14.63 32.77 9.70
C THR A 16 -15.77 32.68 8.67
N ILE A 17 -15.45 32.34 7.42
CA ILE A 17 -16.44 32.08 6.36
C ILE A 17 -17.23 30.79 6.65
N ALA A 18 -16.57 29.73 7.14
CA ALA A 18 -17.23 28.48 7.51
C ALA A 18 -18.28 28.66 8.63
N ILE A 19 -17.95 29.44 9.67
CA ILE A 19 -18.86 29.75 10.79
C ILE A 19 -20.00 30.68 10.34
N ALA A 20 -19.74 31.60 9.41
CA ALA A 20 -20.76 32.51 8.88
C ALA A 20 -21.77 31.81 7.96
N LEU A 21 -21.37 30.76 7.24
CA LEU A 21 -22.18 30.08 6.23
C LEU A 21 -22.98 28.88 6.77
N GLU A 22 -22.62 28.34 7.93
CA GLU A 22 -23.38 27.27 8.61
C GLU A 22 -24.78 27.72 9.08
N LYS A 23 -25.04 29.04 9.11
CA LYS A 23 -26.32 29.63 9.54
C LYS A 23 -27.38 29.84 8.45
N GLN A 24 -27.10 29.54 7.18
CA GLN A 24 -28.10 29.67 6.11
C GLN A 24 -28.36 28.33 5.43
N THR A 25 -29.53 27.75 5.68
CA THR A 25 -29.97 26.53 4.99
C THR A 25 -31.21 26.73 4.13
N TYR A 26 -31.28 25.86 3.10
CA TYR A 26 -32.40 25.43 2.26
C TYR A 26 -32.89 26.36 1.13
N THR A 27 -32.51 26.02 -0.12
CA THR A 27 -33.39 26.02 -1.31
C THR A 27 -32.81 25.11 -2.42
N THR A 28 -33.69 24.55 -3.27
CA THR A 28 -33.45 23.49 -4.27
C THR A 28 -32.87 23.97 -5.62
N SER A 29 -32.24 23.06 -6.38
CA SER A 29 -31.63 23.21 -7.73
C SER A 29 -30.31 24.03 -7.78
N PRO A 30 -29.66 24.25 -8.95
CA PRO A 30 -28.28 23.87 -9.39
C PRO A 30 -27.11 24.27 -8.46
N LYS A 31 -27.39 25.15 -7.51
CA LYS A 31 -26.54 25.50 -6.38
C LYS A 31 -26.08 24.26 -5.61
N ARG A 32 -26.89 23.20 -5.48
CA ARG A 32 -26.46 21.95 -4.79
C ARG A 32 -25.27 21.24 -5.46
N ASN A 33 -25.18 21.27 -6.79
CA ASN A 33 -24.02 20.73 -7.52
C ASN A 33 -22.78 21.61 -7.34
N LEU A 34 -22.96 22.94 -7.37
CA LEU A 34 -21.88 23.88 -7.07
C LEU A 34 -21.43 23.77 -5.61
N TRP A 35 -22.35 23.61 -4.67
CA TRP A 35 -22.10 23.40 -3.24
C TRP A 35 -21.41 22.07 -2.99
N ASN A 36 -21.83 20.96 -3.62
CA ASN A 36 -21.13 19.67 -3.53
C ASN A 36 -19.72 19.78 -4.14
N LYS A 37 -19.56 20.49 -5.25
CA LYS A 37 -18.25 20.74 -5.88
C LYS A 37 -17.35 21.58 -4.95
N VAL A 38 -17.84 22.71 -4.44
CA VAL A 38 -17.12 23.61 -3.52
C VAL A 38 -16.79 22.94 -2.18
N THR A 39 -17.73 22.22 -1.57
CA THR A 39 -17.48 21.45 -0.34
C THR A 39 -16.52 20.28 -0.57
N SER A 40 -16.57 19.62 -1.74
CA SER A 40 -15.58 18.60 -2.10
C SER A 40 -14.20 19.20 -2.32
N THR A 41 -14.08 20.36 -2.99
CA THR A 41 -12.81 21.03 -3.26
C THR A 41 -12.20 21.63 -1.98
N MET A 42 -13.01 22.24 -1.11
CA MET A 42 -12.57 22.69 0.22
C MET A 42 -12.17 21.51 1.11
N GLY A 43 -12.96 20.42 1.11
CA GLY A 43 -12.65 19.19 1.83
C GLY A 43 -11.33 18.56 1.36
N GLN A 44 -11.07 18.54 0.05
CA GLN A 44 -9.81 18.09 -0.54
C GLN A 44 -8.62 18.95 -0.10
N GLY A 45 -8.78 20.29 -0.10
CA GLY A 45 -7.73 21.21 0.32
C GLY A 45 -7.35 21.03 1.79
N ILE A 46 -8.34 20.99 2.68
CA ILE A 46 -8.13 20.76 4.13
C ILE A 46 -7.50 19.37 4.38
N SER A 47 -8.00 18.33 3.70
CA SER A 47 -7.46 16.97 3.80
C SER A 47 -6.02 16.88 3.32
N ALA A 48 -5.65 17.55 2.22
CA ALA A 48 -4.28 17.58 1.73
C ALA A 48 -3.33 18.21 2.76
N THR A 49 -3.68 19.36 3.35
CA THR A 49 -2.87 19.98 4.41
C THR A 49 -2.73 19.07 5.63
N GLN A 50 -3.82 18.45 6.08
CA GLN A 50 -3.80 17.53 7.22
C GLN A 50 -2.96 16.29 6.96
N PHE A 51 -3.05 15.73 5.75
CA PHE A 51 -2.20 14.64 5.31
C PHE A 51 -0.72 15.00 5.41
N PHE A 52 -0.31 16.18 4.95
CA PHE A 52 1.09 16.61 5.03
C PHE A 52 1.53 16.89 6.47
N VAL A 53 0.70 17.52 7.30
CA VAL A 53 1.03 17.79 8.72
C VAL A 53 1.17 16.48 9.49
N TYR A 54 0.21 15.56 9.32
CA TYR A 54 0.25 14.24 9.92
C TYR A 54 1.44 13.44 9.40
N GLY A 55 1.67 13.46 8.09
CA GLY A 55 2.78 12.77 7.45
C GLY A 55 4.15 13.28 7.91
N LYS A 56 4.36 14.60 8.03
CA LYS A 56 5.60 15.16 8.57
C LYS A 56 5.89 14.69 9.99
N ARG A 57 4.83 14.48 10.79
CA ARG A 57 4.93 14.00 12.17
C ARG A 57 5.19 12.49 12.28
N HIS A 58 4.67 11.68 11.36
CA HIS A 58 4.63 10.22 11.50
C HIS A 58 5.35 9.44 10.40
N PHE A 59 5.32 9.91 9.15
CA PHE A 59 5.78 9.15 7.99
C PHE A 59 7.26 9.38 7.70
N THR A 60 7.84 10.45 8.22
CA THR A 60 9.27 10.77 8.09
C THR A 60 10.16 9.85 8.93
N LYS A 61 11.48 9.94 8.72
CA LYS A 61 12.49 9.29 9.55
C LYS A 61 12.38 9.65 11.03
N THR A 62 12.14 10.91 11.36
CA THR A 62 11.96 11.34 12.75
C THR A 62 10.69 10.76 13.36
N GLY A 63 9.63 10.62 12.57
CA GLY A 63 8.41 9.91 12.95
C GLY A 63 8.69 8.45 13.30
N TYR A 64 9.35 7.72 12.40
CA TYR A 64 9.80 6.33 12.64
C TYR A 64 10.62 6.23 13.93
N GLN A 65 11.69 7.03 14.04
CA GLN A 65 12.60 7.04 15.19
C GLN A 65 11.91 7.34 16.52
N LYS A 66 10.80 8.09 16.51
CA LYS A 66 9.99 8.33 17.69
C LYS A 66 9.11 7.13 18.04
N HIS A 67 8.49 6.53 17.02
CA HIS A 67 7.64 5.34 17.20
C HIS A 67 8.45 4.17 17.72
N VAL A 68 9.62 3.91 17.14
CA VAL A 68 10.50 2.83 17.59
C VAL A 68 10.84 2.96 19.08
N LYS A 69 11.26 4.13 19.55
CA LYS A 69 11.61 4.34 20.97
C LYS A 69 10.48 4.07 21.96
N GLY A 70 9.21 4.10 21.52
CA GLY A 70 8.04 4.03 22.39
C GLY A 70 7.49 2.62 22.69
N TYR A 71 7.83 1.60 21.91
CA TYR A 71 7.18 0.27 22.02
C TYR A 71 8.13 -0.92 22.06
N TYR A 72 9.42 -0.69 21.90
CA TYR A 72 10.41 -1.76 21.87
C TYR A 72 10.86 -2.15 23.27
N THR A 73 10.09 -3.02 23.91
CA THR A 73 10.59 -3.88 24.99
C THR A 73 11.45 -5.04 24.46
N THR A 74 11.43 -5.27 23.15
CA THR A 74 12.23 -6.27 22.41
C THR A 74 13.17 -5.53 21.46
N PRO A 75 14.42 -5.99 21.24
CA PRO A 75 15.34 -5.35 20.29
C PRO A 75 14.72 -5.18 18.89
N VAL A 76 14.95 -4.01 18.30
CA VAL A 76 14.60 -3.72 16.91
C VAL A 76 15.75 -4.13 16.04
N GLN A 77 15.40 -4.84 14.98
CA GLN A 77 16.35 -5.12 13.93
C GLN A 77 16.81 -3.82 13.25
N GLN A 78 18.12 -3.59 13.25
CA GLN A 78 18.74 -2.37 12.73
C GLN A 78 18.94 -2.37 11.21
N LYS A 79 18.91 -3.54 10.57
CA LYS A 79 19.02 -3.76 9.11
C LYS A 79 18.37 -5.09 8.72
N ALA A 80 17.94 -5.28 7.47
CA ALA A 80 17.26 -6.51 7.04
C ALA A 80 18.08 -7.80 7.20
N SER A 81 19.40 -7.74 7.04
CA SER A 81 20.27 -8.92 7.07
C SER A 81 20.68 -9.45 8.44
N ILE A 82 20.18 -8.86 9.55
CA ILE A 82 20.45 -9.40 10.90
C ILE A 82 19.69 -10.73 11.09
N CYS A 83 20.45 -11.80 11.32
CA CYS A 83 19.92 -13.16 11.42
C CYS A 83 19.31 -13.46 12.80
N ARG A 84 18.56 -14.56 12.91
CA ARG A 84 18.00 -15.05 14.18
C ARG A 84 19.13 -15.32 15.19
N GLY A 85 18.97 -14.84 16.42
CA GLY A 85 19.95 -15.06 17.50
C GLY A 85 21.15 -14.11 17.50
N GLU A 86 21.25 -13.19 16.54
CA GLU A 86 22.24 -12.11 16.57
C GLU A 86 21.82 -10.97 17.51
N ASP A 87 22.81 -10.23 18.02
CA ASP A 87 22.56 -9.04 18.83
C ASP A 87 21.75 -8.00 18.03
N GLY A 88 20.63 -7.55 18.62
CA GLY A 88 19.71 -6.63 17.96
C GLY A 88 18.68 -7.30 17.04
N ALA A 89 18.67 -8.63 16.91
CA ALA A 89 17.61 -9.35 16.21
C ALA A 89 16.30 -9.36 17.01
N ASP A 90 15.17 -9.22 16.34
CA ASP A 90 13.84 -9.29 16.96
C ASP A 90 13.35 -10.71 17.30
N ASN A 91 14.26 -11.69 17.28
CA ASN A 91 14.04 -13.12 17.59
C ASN A 91 12.89 -13.78 16.81
N VAL A 92 12.60 -13.27 15.62
CA VAL A 92 11.68 -13.90 14.67
C VAL A 92 12.35 -15.11 14.01
N ASP A 93 11.54 -16.12 13.72
CA ASP A 93 11.94 -17.34 13.03
C ASP A 93 10.94 -17.67 11.91
N LEU A 94 11.44 -17.85 10.69
CA LEU A 94 10.67 -18.21 9.50
C LEU A 94 11.14 -19.55 8.90
N GLU A 95 11.92 -20.34 9.63
CA GLU A 95 12.33 -21.67 9.18
C GLU A 95 11.12 -22.55 8.85
N GLY A 96 11.13 -23.19 7.68
CA GLY A 96 10.01 -23.99 7.18
C GLY A 96 8.79 -23.18 6.73
N LYS A 97 8.90 -21.84 6.65
CA LYS A 97 7.86 -20.96 6.11
C LYS A 97 8.12 -20.60 4.66
N VAL A 98 7.07 -20.67 3.85
CA VAL A 98 7.12 -20.27 2.43
C VAL A 98 6.60 -18.84 2.30
N VAL A 99 7.45 -17.94 1.82
CA VAL A 99 7.15 -16.50 1.71
C VAL A 99 7.29 -16.05 0.26
N VAL A 100 6.24 -15.41 -0.27
CA VAL A 100 6.25 -14.78 -1.60
C VAL A 100 6.33 -13.26 -1.44
N VAL A 101 7.31 -12.61 -2.07
CA VAL A 101 7.43 -11.14 -2.07
C VAL A 101 7.42 -10.65 -3.51
N THR A 102 6.49 -9.73 -3.82
CA THR A 102 6.41 -9.13 -5.16
C THR A 102 7.29 -7.88 -5.26
N GLY A 103 7.98 -7.71 -6.39
CA GLY A 103 8.93 -6.59 -6.56
C GLY A 103 10.13 -6.68 -5.61
N ALA A 104 10.60 -7.90 -5.35
CA ALA A 104 11.64 -8.20 -4.36
C ALA A 104 13.07 -7.86 -4.81
N ASN A 105 13.28 -7.35 -6.03
CA ASN A 105 14.61 -7.11 -6.59
C ASN A 105 15.18 -5.70 -6.31
N SER A 106 14.45 -4.82 -5.63
CA SER A 106 14.90 -3.46 -5.33
C SER A 106 14.11 -2.81 -4.19
N GLY A 107 14.67 -1.75 -3.59
CA GLY A 107 13.96 -0.91 -2.62
C GLY A 107 13.37 -1.72 -1.46
N LEU A 108 12.15 -1.35 -1.05
CA LEU A 108 11.47 -1.96 0.09
C LEU A 108 11.28 -3.47 -0.07
N GLY A 109 10.95 -3.93 -1.28
CA GLY A 109 10.75 -5.35 -1.56
C GLY A 109 12.01 -6.17 -1.34
N LYS A 110 13.18 -5.63 -1.72
CA LYS A 110 14.47 -6.29 -1.47
C LYS A 110 14.77 -6.37 0.03
N GLU A 111 14.55 -5.29 0.79
CA GLU A 111 14.74 -5.33 2.26
C GLU A 111 13.80 -6.34 2.95
N ILE A 112 12.54 -6.43 2.53
CA ILE A 112 11.59 -7.41 3.07
C ILE A 112 12.04 -8.83 2.71
N ALA A 113 12.49 -9.06 1.48
CA ALA A 113 13.03 -10.33 1.01
C ALA A 113 14.30 -10.73 1.78
N THR A 114 15.26 -9.81 1.93
CA THR A 114 16.47 -10.01 2.74
C THR A 114 16.11 -10.39 4.17
N TYR A 115 15.14 -9.70 4.78
CA TYR A 115 14.68 -10.04 6.12
C TYR A 115 14.08 -11.45 6.17
N ALA A 116 13.19 -11.81 5.23
CA ALA A 116 12.60 -13.14 5.19
C ALA A 116 13.69 -14.23 5.09
N ALA A 117 14.67 -14.03 4.19
CA ALA A 117 15.79 -14.94 4.01
C ALA A 117 16.69 -15.03 5.26
N ALA A 118 17.02 -13.90 5.90
CA ALA A 118 17.80 -13.85 7.15
C ALA A 118 17.12 -14.56 8.33
N LYS A 119 15.79 -14.72 8.28
CA LYS A 119 15.02 -15.50 9.26
C LYS A 119 14.78 -16.95 8.85
N GLY A 120 15.37 -17.41 7.75
CA GLY A 120 15.34 -18.83 7.32
C GLY A 120 14.13 -19.22 6.47
N ALA A 121 13.36 -18.27 5.93
CA ALA A 121 12.24 -18.59 5.04
C ALA A 121 12.70 -19.25 3.73
N THR A 122 11.85 -20.11 3.16
CA THR A 122 11.88 -20.40 1.73
C THR A 122 11.24 -19.22 1.01
N LEU A 123 12.08 -18.40 0.37
CA LEU A 123 11.68 -17.15 -0.25
C LEU A 123 11.42 -17.35 -1.75
N TYR A 124 10.30 -16.83 -2.24
CA TYR A 124 10.00 -16.68 -3.66
C TYR A 124 9.90 -15.20 -4.02
N MET A 125 10.87 -14.74 -4.81
CA MET A 125 10.95 -13.39 -5.34
C MET A 125 10.16 -13.31 -6.66
N LEU A 126 8.96 -12.73 -6.62
CA LEU A 126 8.17 -12.51 -7.83
C LEU A 126 8.58 -11.18 -8.48
N CYS A 127 9.30 -11.27 -9.59
CA CYS A 127 9.98 -10.16 -10.24
C CYS A 127 9.76 -10.17 -11.76
N ARG A 128 9.77 -8.99 -12.39
CA ARG A 128 9.58 -8.86 -13.86
C ARG A 128 10.86 -9.01 -14.68
N SER A 129 12.01 -8.58 -14.15
CA SER A 129 13.30 -8.59 -14.84
C SER A 129 14.16 -9.68 -14.26
N LYS A 130 14.56 -10.62 -15.11
CA LYS A 130 15.38 -11.76 -14.73
C LYS A 130 16.74 -11.33 -14.20
N GLU A 131 17.43 -10.45 -14.91
CA GLU A 131 18.79 -10.02 -14.59
C GLU A 131 18.84 -9.30 -13.25
N ARG A 132 17.88 -8.38 -13.00
CA ARG A 132 17.79 -7.68 -11.72
C ARG A 132 17.38 -8.61 -10.58
N ALA A 133 16.54 -9.60 -10.85
CA ALA A 133 16.14 -10.59 -9.86
C ALA A 133 17.29 -11.53 -9.47
N GLU A 134 18.08 -11.99 -10.45
CA GLU A 134 19.27 -12.83 -10.23
C GLU A 134 20.33 -12.08 -9.42
N ALA A 135 20.65 -10.83 -9.78
CA ALA A 135 21.57 -10.00 -9.03
C ALA A 135 21.10 -9.79 -7.58
N ALA A 136 19.82 -9.44 -7.37
CA ALA A 136 19.28 -9.24 -6.03
C ALA A 136 19.24 -10.54 -5.21
N ARG A 137 18.92 -11.69 -5.84
CA ARG A 137 18.97 -13.01 -5.20
C ARG A 137 20.40 -13.29 -4.70
N ASP A 138 21.40 -13.11 -5.56
CA ASP A 138 22.79 -13.43 -5.22
C ASP A 138 23.29 -12.58 -4.05
N GLU A 139 22.93 -11.29 -4.02
CA GLU A 139 23.20 -10.41 -2.87
C GLU A 139 22.50 -10.90 -1.59
N ILE A 140 21.21 -11.27 -1.67
CA ILE A 140 20.45 -11.77 -0.52
C ILE A 140 21.07 -13.07 0.02
N VAL A 141 21.39 -14.02 -0.85
CA VAL A 141 22.03 -15.29 -0.47
C VAL A 141 23.38 -15.03 0.18
N GLN A 142 24.19 -14.14 -0.40
CA GLN A 142 25.49 -13.78 0.14
C GLN A 142 25.39 -13.14 1.53
N GLU A 143 24.43 -12.24 1.75
CA GLU A 143 24.22 -11.54 3.02
C GLU A 143 23.66 -12.44 4.12
N THR A 144 22.69 -13.29 3.77
CA THR A 144 21.89 -14.05 4.74
C THR A 144 22.35 -15.48 4.95
N LYS A 145 23.20 -15.99 4.03
CA LYS A 145 23.62 -17.40 3.96
C LYS A 145 22.48 -18.40 3.79
N ASN A 146 21.30 -17.92 3.40
CA ASN A 146 20.15 -18.76 3.09
C ASN A 146 20.10 -19.00 1.58
N GLU A 147 20.27 -20.25 1.17
CA GLU A 147 20.23 -20.68 -0.24
C GLU A 147 18.79 -20.88 -0.77
N ASN A 148 17.78 -20.87 0.11
CA ASN A 148 16.37 -21.09 -0.26
C ASN A 148 15.71 -19.82 -0.80
N VAL A 149 16.38 -19.15 -1.75
CA VAL A 149 15.90 -17.92 -2.40
C VAL A 149 15.65 -18.19 -3.88
N ASN A 150 14.37 -18.29 -4.22
CA ASN A 150 13.87 -18.68 -5.53
C ASN A 150 13.32 -17.46 -6.29
N ILE A 151 13.36 -17.51 -7.63
CA ILE A 151 12.82 -16.45 -8.48
C ILE A 151 11.60 -16.96 -9.23
N LEU A 152 10.49 -16.20 -9.18
CA LEU A 152 9.32 -16.38 -10.03
C LEU A 152 9.27 -15.21 -11.02
N LEU A 153 9.52 -15.51 -12.30
CA LEU A 153 9.54 -14.48 -13.33
C LEU A 153 8.12 -14.22 -13.84
N ALA A 154 7.60 -13.03 -13.59
CA ALA A 154 6.37 -12.52 -14.18
C ALA A 154 6.30 -10.99 -14.05
N ASP A 155 5.78 -10.33 -15.09
CA ASP A 155 5.19 -9.02 -14.88
C ASP A 155 3.84 -9.19 -14.19
N ILE A 156 3.71 -8.65 -12.99
CA ILE A 156 2.49 -8.80 -12.18
C ILE A 156 1.29 -8.05 -12.77
N GLY A 157 1.51 -7.09 -13.67
CA GLY A 157 0.45 -6.42 -14.43
C GLY A 157 -0.07 -7.24 -15.61
N GLU A 158 0.67 -8.26 -16.06
CA GLU A 158 0.27 -9.16 -17.15
C GLU A 158 -0.33 -10.44 -16.55
N LEU A 159 -1.66 -10.53 -16.50
CA LEU A 159 -2.35 -11.57 -15.72
C LEU A 159 -2.05 -12.97 -16.24
N SER A 160 -1.84 -13.13 -17.54
CA SER A 160 -1.44 -14.39 -18.15
C SER A 160 -0.05 -14.84 -17.69
N GLN A 161 0.91 -13.92 -17.51
CA GLN A 161 2.22 -14.24 -16.96
C GLN A 161 2.13 -14.59 -15.47
N LEU A 162 1.34 -13.81 -14.72
CA LEU A 162 1.10 -14.05 -13.30
C LEU A 162 0.48 -15.44 -13.05
N ARG A 163 -0.49 -15.86 -13.86
CA ARG A 163 -1.09 -17.21 -13.79
C ARG A 163 -0.04 -18.31 -13.97
N LYS A 164 0.82 -18.20 -14.98
CA LYS A 164 1.91 -19.18 -15.21
C LYS A 164 2.91 -19.22 -14.05
N ALA A 165 3.26 -18.07 -13.49
CA ALA A 165 4.16 -18.00 -12.33
C ALA A 165 3.50 -18.64 -11.08
N VAL A 166 2.20 -18.43 -10.88
CA VAL A 166 1.45 -19.09 -9.82
C VAL A 166 1.40 -20.59 -10.06
N GLU A 167 1.02 -21.09 -11.25
CA GLU A 167 1.02 -22.53 -11.56
C GLU A 167 2.37 -23.18 -11.27
N SER A 168 3.48 -22.52 -11.64
CA SER A 168 4.82 -22.97 -11.30
C SER A 168 5.02 -23.08 -9.79
N LEU A 169 4.69 -22.03 -9.03
CA LEU A 169 4.76 -22.06 -7.56
C LEU A 169 3.90 -23.16 -6.95
N GLN A 170 2.67 -23.35 -7.44
CA GLN A 170 1.76 -24.38 -6.96
C GLN A 170 2.28 -25.80 -7.22
N SER A 171 3.11 -25.99 -8.25
CA SER A 171 3.78 -27.26 -8.53
C SER A 171 4.97 -27.55 -7.61
N MET A 172 5.59 -26.50 -7.04
CA MET A 172 6.75 -26.62 -6.15
C MET A 172 6.35 -26.64 -4.68
N GLU A 173 5.30 -25.90 -4.30
CA GLU A 173 4.91 -25.67 -2.91
C GLU A 173 3.46 -26.07 -2.66
N THR A 174 3.26 -26.90 -1.64
CA THR A 174 1.93 -27.32 -1.19
C THR A 174 1.24 -26.27 -0.31
N LYS A 175 2.01 -25.30 0.20
CA LYS A 175 1.53 -24.24 1.09
C LYS A 175 2.27 -22.93 0.84
N VAL A 176 1.64 -21.81 1.21
CA VAL A 176 2.26 -20.49 1.24
C VAL A 176 1.91 -19.85 2.57
N ASP A 177 2.90 -19.59 3.41
CA ASP A 177 2.69 -19.04 4.76
C ASP A 177 2.49 -17.51 4.73
N CYS A 178 3.12 -16.79 3.80
CA CYS A 178 2.90 -15.36 3.65
C CYS A 178 3.05 -14.88 2.20
N ILE A 179 2.16 -13.98 1.79
CA ILE A 179 2.33 -13.17 0.57
C ILE A 179 2.51 -11.71 0.98
N VAL A 180 3.61 -11.09 0.54
CA VAL A 180 3.81 -9.64 0.64
C VAL A 180 3.61 -9.03 -0.74
N SER A 181 2.45 -8.41 -0.95
CA SER A 181 2.16 -7.68 -2.17
C SER A 181 2.78 -6.29 -2.10
N ASN A 182 4.02 -6.19 -2.54
CA ASN A 182 4.85 -4.99 -2.46
C ASN A 182 5.04 -4.27 -3.81
N ALA A 183 5.04 -5.01 -4.92
CA ALA A 183 5.26 -4.46 -6.25
C ALA A 183 4.34 -3.25 -6.51
N GLY A 184 4.93 -2.18 -7.03
CA GLY A 184 4.21 -0.95 -7.31
C GLY A 184 5.00 -0.04 -8.24
N VAL A 185 4.25 0.78 -8.97
CA VAL A 185 4.72 1.83 -9.87
C VAL A 185 3.97 3.13 -9.62
N LEU A 186 4.54 4.27 -10.00
CA LEU A 186 3.81 5.53 -10.08
C LEU A 186 4.15 6.15 -11.42
N LEU A 187 3.18 6.12 -12.35
CA LEU A 187 3.36 6.62 -13.71
C LEU A 187 2.58 7.92 -13.89
N ASN A 188 3.29 9.00 -14.22
CA ASN A 188 2.68 10.31 -14.50
C ASN A 188 1.86 10.32 -15.81
N GLU A 189 2.17 9.40 -16.72
CA GLU A 189 1.47 9.20 -17.98
C GLU A 189 0.73 7.86 -17.98
N ARG A 190 -0.48 7.84 -18.55
CA ARG A 190 -1.25 6.62 -18.71
C ARG A 190 -0.56 5.71 -19.71
N LYS A 191 -0.30 4.48 -19.29
CA LYS A 191 0.18 3.39 -20.14
C LYS A 191 -0.67 2.16 -19.85
N GLU A 192 -0.75 1.28 -20.84
CA GLU A 192 -1.48 0.02 -20.72
C GLU A 192 -0.52 -1.16 -20.79
N THR A 193 -0.90 -2.24 -20.13
CA THR A 193 -0.31 -3.57 -20.30
C THR A 193 -0.66 -4.12 -21.67
N SER A 194 -0.01 -5.22 -22.09
CA SER A 194 -0.34 -5.89 -23.33
C SER A 194 -1.78 -6.44 -23.36
N GLU A 195 -2.36 -6.66 -22.18
CA GLU A 195 -3.74 -7.08 -21.96
C GLU A 195 -4.75 -5.90 -21.87
N GLY A 196 -4.31 -4.66 -22.13
CA GLY A 196 -5.18 -3.48 -22.20
C GLY A 196 -5.56 -2.87 -20.85
N ASN A 197 -4.92 -3.27 -19.75
CA ASN A 197 -5.17 -2.71 -18.43
C ASN A 197 -4.25 -1.51 -18.16
N GLU A 198 -4.74 -0.44 -17.53
CA GLU A 198 -3.87 0.65 -17.05
C GLU A 198 -2.83 0.09 -16.06
N ILE A 199 -1.54 0.39 -16.26
CA ILE A 199 -0.44 -0.30 -15.57
C ILE A 199 -0.50 -0.14 -14.04
N THR A 200 -0.82 1.05 -13.51
CA THR A 200 -0.89 1.28 -12.05
C THR A 200 -1.98 0.42 -11.43
N TYR A 201 -3.17 0.41 -12.02
CA TYR A 201 -4.27 -0.44 -11.63
C TYR A 201 -3.93 -1.93 -11.76
N ALA A 202 -3.34 -2.33 -12.90
CA ALA A 202 -2.95 -3.71 -13.18
C ALA A 202 -1.94 -4.24 -12.15
N VAL A 203 -0.88 -3.49 -11.89
CA VAL A 203 0.21 -3.90 -10.99
C VAL A 203 -0.22 -3.88 -9.53
N HIS A 204 -0.81 -2.78 -9.06
CA HIS A 204 -1.06 -2.61 -7.64
C HIS A 204 -2.28 -3.37 -7.17
N LEU A 205 -3.37 -3.33 -7.94
CA LEU A 205 -4.67 -3.83 -7.50
C LEU A 205 -5.02 -5.15 -8.17
N LEU A 206 -5.16 -5.15 -9.50
CA LEU A 206 -5.69 -6.31 -10.24
C LEU A 206 -4.81 -7.56 -10.10
N GLY A 207 -3.53 -7.47 -10.45
CA GLY A 207 -2.58 -8.57 -10.36
C GLY A 207 -2.08 -8.76 -8.94
N GLY A 208 -1.44 -7.73 -8.38
CA GLY A 208 -0.70 -7.85 -7.13
C GLY A 208 -1.55 -8.11 -5.89
N SER A 209 -2.68 -7.42 -5.75
CA SER A 209 -3.49 -7.50 -4.52
C SER A 209 -4.70 -8.39 -4.65
N TYR A 210 -5.27 -8.53 -5.86
CA TYR A 210 -6.47 -9.31 -6.08
C TYR A 210 -6.19 -10.70 -6.68
N LEU A 211 -5.59 -10.78 -7.87
CA LEU A 211 -5.41 -12.07 -8.57
C LEU A 211 -4.43 -12.99 -7.85
N LEU A 212 -3.23 -12.50 -7.50
CA LEU A 212 -2.19 -13.33 -6.89
C LEU A 212 -2.66 -14.02 -5.60
N PRO A 213 -3.20 -13.31 -4.58
CA PRO A 213 -3.69 -13.97 -3.38
C PRO A 213 -4.94 -14.82 -3.62
N THR A 214 -5.76 -14.49 -4.63
CA THR A 214 -6.93 -15.31 -4.97
C THR A 214 -6.52 -16.66 -5.55
N LEU A 215 -5.53 -16.69 -6.45
CA LEU A 215 -5.03 -17.94 -7.02
C LEU A 215 -4.25 -18.80 -6.01
N LEU A 216 -3.53 -18.15 -5.09
CA LEU A 216 -2.77 -18.82 -4.02
C LEU A 216 -3.60 -19.07 -2.75
N TYR A 217 -4.89 -18.75 -2.75
CA TYR A 217 -5.75 -18.94 -1.58
C TYR A 217 -5.75 -20.40 -1.09
N PRO A 218 -5.83 -21.44 -1.94
CA PRO A 218 -5.72 -22.82 -1.47
C PRO A 218 -4.40 -23.13 -0.74
N GLN A 219 -3.26 -22.62 -1.22
CA GLN A 219 -1.97 -22.77 -0.56
C GLN A 219 -1.87 -21.99 0.75
N LEU A 220 -2.51 -20.82 0.83
CA LEU A 220 -2.64 -20.05 2.08
C LEU A 220 -3.45 -20.84 3.12
N GLN A 221 -4.57 -21.44 2.71
CA GLN A 221 -5.39 -22.29 3.59
C GLN A 221 -4.59 -23.50 4.09
N ALA A 222 -3.80 -24.13 3.21
CA ALA A 222 -2.94 -25.26 3.57
C ALA A 222 -1.84 -24.92 4.59
N ALA A 223 -1.39 -23.67 4.66
CA ALA A 223 -0.45 -23.21 5.69
C ALA A 223 -1.08 -23.07 7.10
N GLY A 224 -2.41 -23.07 7.19
CA GLY A 224 -3.16 -23.03 8.45
C GLY A 224 -3.20 -21.66 9.12
N SER A 225 -3.49 -21.63 10.43
CA SER A 225 -3.83 -20.40 11.17
C SER A 225 -2.74 -19.32 11.25
N GLY A 226 -1.52 -19.61 10.79
CA GLY A 226 -0.42 -18.65 10.71
C GLY A 226 -0.35 -17.88 9.38
N ALA A 227 -1.13 -18.32 8.38
CA ALA A 227 -1.10 -17.80 7.02
C ALA A 227 -1.59 -16.36 6.95
N ARG A 228 -0.92 -15.54 6.14
CA ARG A 228 -1.29 -14.15 5.98
C ARG A 228 -0.96 -13.54 4.63
N VAL A 229 -1.60 -12.42 4.35
CA VAL A 229 -1.29 -11.56 3.22
C VAL A 229 -1.08 -10.14 3.72
N VAL A 230 0.04 -9.56 3.33
CA VAL A 230 0.42 -8.18 3.62
C VAL A 230 0.34 -7.36 2.34
N PHE A 231 -0.60 -6.43 2.26
CA PHE A 231 -0.62 -5.44 1.18
C PHE A 231 0.20 -4.22 1.57
N VAL A 232 1.28 -3.96 0.82
CA VAL A 232 2.06 -2.73 0.97
C VAL A 232 1.32 -1.60 0.27
N THR A 233 0.62 -0.80 1.08
CA THR A 233 -0.10 0.37 0.62
C THR A 233 0.75 1.63 0.75
N SER A 234 0.14 2.79 0.96
CA SER A 234 0.80 4.08 1.06
C SER A 234 -0.03 5.04 1.90
N GLY A 235 0.63 6.07 2.45
CA GLY A 235 -0.08 7.23 2.98
C GLY A 235 -0.99 7.90 1.92
N GLY A 236 -0.72 7.71 0.63
CA GLY A 236 -1.59 8.19 -0.46
C GLY A 236 -3.06 7.76 -0.31
N MET A 237 -3.33 6.61 0.32
CA MET A 237 -4.70 6.15 0.58
C MET A 237 -5.53 7.15 1.40
N TYR A 238 -4.90 7.95 2.26
CA TYR A 238 -5.57 8.97 3.06
C TYR A 238 -6.11 10.16 2.26
N ARG A 239 -5.69 10.33 1.00
CA ARG A 239 -6.00 11.52 0.20
C ARG A 239 -7.35 11.41 -0.49
N LYS A 240 -7.79 10.20 -0.83
CA LYS A 240 -8.99 9.97 -1.66
C LYS A 240 -9.74 8.71 -1.23
N LYS A 241 -11.08 8.74 -1.41
CA LYS A 241 -11.90 7.52 -1.45
C LYS A 241 -11.64 6.78 -2.76
N PHE A 242 -11.91 5.48 -2.80
CA PHE A 242 -11.93 4.74 -4.05
C PHE A 242 -13.05 5.29 -4.94
N PRO A 243 -12.82 5.54 -6.24
CA PRO A 243 -13.84 6.10 -7.11
C PRO A 243 -14.71 4.98 -7.69
N SER A 244 -15.71 5.31 -8.51
CA SER A 244 -16.42 4.28 -9.28
C SER A 244 -15.47 3.58 -10.25
N TRP A 245 -15.76 2.33 -10.62
CA TRP A 245 -14.91 1.51 -11.47
C TRP A 245 -14.41 2.19 -12.76
N PRO A 246 -15.24 2.84 -13.59
CA PRO A 246 -14.77 3.48 -14.82
C PRO A 246 -13.71 4.56 -14.57
N VAL A 247 -13.81 5.28 -13.44
CA VAL A 247 -12.81 6.28 -13.04
C VAL A 247 -11.54 5.61 -12.54
N ALA A 248 -11.65 4.47 -11.86
CA ALA A 248 -10.49 3.75 -11.33
C ALA A 248 -9.59 3.23 -12.46
N ILE A 249 -10.18 2.81 -13.57
CA ILE A 249 -9.44 2.32 -14.76
C ILE A 249 -9.19 3.41 -15.81
N ASN A 250 -9.86 4.56 -15.66
CA ASN A 250 -9.82 5.78 -16.49
C ASN A 250 -9.42 5.50 -17.94
N ASP A 251 -10.29 4.82 -18.70
CA ASP A 251 -10.08 4.73 -20.14
C ASP A 251 -10.18 6.15 -20.74
N GLN A 252 -9.43 6.47 -21.79
CA GLN A 252 -9.42 7.82 -22.35
C GLN A 252 -10.79 8.27 -22.90
N SER A 253 -11.73 7.34 -23.03
CA SER A 253 -13.13 7.55 -23.42
C SER A 253 -14.06 7.76 -22.22
N THR A 254 -13.57 7.70 -20.98
CA THR A 254 -14.43 7.74 -19.79
C THR A 254 -15.01 9.13 -19.65
N GLU A 255 -16.27 9.25 -20.07
CA GLU A 255 -17.09 10.43 -19.92
C GLU A 255 -18.06 10.22 -18.77
N ILE A 256 -17.94 11.05 -17.73
CA ILE A 256 -18.91 11.06 -16.64
C ILE A 256 -19.67 12.36 -16.70
N LYS A 257 -20.98 12.25 -16.94
CA LYS A 257 -21.88 13.39 -17.11
C LYS A 257 -21.44 14.35 -18.22
N GLY A 258 -20.85 13.83 -19.30
CA GLY A 258 -20.41 14.59 -20.47
C GLY A 258 -19.05 15.29 -20.32
N GLU A 259 -18.33 15.07 -19.23
CA GLU A 259 -16.96 15.56 -19.06
C GLU A 259 -15.96 14.40 -19.20
N LYS A 260 -14.98 14.55 -20.10
CA LYS A 260 -13.86 13.61 -20.23
C LYS A 260 -12.95 13.71 -19.02
N ILE A 261 -12.65 12.58 -18.40
CA ILE A 261 -11.75 12.53 -17.25
C ILE A 261 -10.30 12.40 -17.72
N LYS A 262 -9.47 13.36 -17.33
CA LYS A 262 -8.02 13.32 -17.61
C LYS A 262 -7.34 12.39 -16.61
N TYR A 263 -6.42 11.55 -17.11
CA TYR A 263 -5.60 10.70 -16.27
C TYR A 263 -4.69 11.54 -15.35
N ASP A 264 -4.66 11.16 -14.08
CA ASP A 264 -3.74 11.66 -13.08
C ASP A 264 -3.09 10.46 -12.38
N GLY A 265 -1.75 10.36 -12.48
CA GLY A 265 -1.00 9.22 -11.96
C GLY A 265 -0.99 9.15 -10.43
N VAL A 266 -1.00 10.31 -9.76
CA VAL A 266 -1.06 10.37 -8.30
C VAL A 266 -2.42 9.92 -7.81
N ASP A 267 -3.49 10.29 -8.51
CA ASP A 267 -4.85 9.86 -8.22
C ASP A 267 -5.01 8.35 -8.43
N SER A 268 -4.59 7.85 -9.58
CA SER A 268 -4.64 6.41 -9.90
C SER A 268 -3.88 5.58 -8.86
N TYR A 269 -2.70 6.06 -8.46
CA TYR A 269 -1.95 5.50 -7.34
C TYR A 269 -2.73 5.56 -6.02
N CYS A 270 -3.26 6.72 -5.62
CA CYS A 270 -3.99 6.86 -4.35
C CYS A 270 -5.26 5.99 -4.33
N TYR A 271 -5.95 5.85 -5.45
CA TYR A 271 -7.12 4.98 -5.60
C TYR A 271 -6.73 3.51 -5.43
N ALA A 272 -5.69 3.04 -6.13
CA ALA A 272 -5.22 1.66 -5.97
C ALA A 272 -4.80 1.38 -4.52
N LYS A 273 -4.11 2.32 -3.87
CA LYS A 273 -3.69 2.19 -2.46
C LYS A 273 -4.87 2.20 -1.48
N ARG A 274 -5.93 2.97 -1.75
CA ARG A 274 -7.20 2.92 -1.00
C ARG A 274 -7.93 1.59 -1.21
N ALA A 275 -7.99 1.10 -2.45
CA ALA A 275 -8.62 -0.18 -2.78
C ALA A 275 -7.98 -1.36 -2.05
N GLN A 276 -6.64 -1.37 -1.90
CA GLN A 276 -5.93 -2.40 -1.14
C GLN A 276 -6.40 -2.47 0.33
N VAL A 277 -6.68 -1.32 0.96
CA VAL A 277 -7.19 -1.28 2.34
C VAL A 277 -8.60 -1.85 2.39
N LEU A 278 -9.48 -1.42 1.48
CA LEU A 278 -10.87 -1.92 1.39
C LEU A 278 -10.91 -3.44 1.12
N LEU A 279 -10.01 -3.92 0.26
CA LEU A 279 -9.88 -5.33 -0.08
C LEU A 279 -9.47 -6.17 1.15
N ALA A 280 -8.48 -5.71 1.92
CA ALA A 280 -8.08 -6.40 3.15
C ALA A 280 -9.22 -6.41 4.18
N GLU A 281 -9.95 -5.31 4.34
CA GLU A 281 -11.12 -5.25 5.23
C GLU A 281 -12.21 -6.23 4.81
N ARG A 282 -12.48 -6.36 3.50
CA ARG A 282 -13.47 -7.30 3.03
C ARG A 282 -13.03 -8.75 3.22
N TRP A 283 -11.82 -9.09 2.77
CA TRP A 283 -11.33 -10.46 2.87
C TRP A 283 -11.06 -10.89 4.31
N ALA A 284 -10.77 -9.98 5.24
CA ALA A 284 -10.77 -10.30 6.66
C ALA A 284 -12.11 -10.85 7.17
N LYS A 285 -13.24 -10.39 6.59
CA LYS A 285 -14.58 -10.88 6.92
C LYS A 285 -14.94 -12.16 6.14
N GLU A 286 -14.65 -12.19 4.84
CA GLU A 286 -15.09 -13.27 3.93
C GLU A 286 -14.15 -14.49 3.92
N ARG A 287 -12.87 -14.29 4.27
CA ARG A 287 -11.77 -15.28 4.20
C ARG A 287 -10.98 -15.27 5.50
N SER A 288 -11.68 -15.40 6.63
CA SER A 288 -11.14 -15.18 7.98
C SER A 288 -10.17 -16.26 8.47
N ASP A 289 -10.03 -17.35 7.73
CA ASP A 289 -9.04 -18.42 7.94
C ASP A 289 -7.61 -18.01 7.51
N VAL A 290 -7.49 -16.90 6.77
CA VAL A 290 -6.22 -16.23 6.47
C VAL A 290 -6.23 -14.83 7.10
N THR A 291 -5.09 -14.36 7.58
CA THR A 291 -4.95 -12.99 8.10
C THR A 291 -4.63 -12.01 6.97
N TRP A 292 -5.45 -10.99 6.79
CA TRP A 292 -5.29 -9.95 5.77
C TRP A 292 -4.93 -8.64 6.46
N VAL A 293 -3.76 -8.09 6.17
CA VAL A 293 -3.33 -6.81 6.77
C VAL A 293 -2.77 -5.89 5.72
N THR A 294 -2.88 -4.59 5.96
CA THR A 294 -2.25 -3.58 5.11
C THR A 294 -1.22 -2.80 5.92
N GLY A 295 -0.13 -2.43 5.29
CA GLY A 295 0.92 -1.62 5.92
C GLY A 295 1.44 -0.58 4.96
N HIS A 296 1.84 0.59 5.48
CA HIS A 296 2.54 1.58 4.65
C HIS A 296 3.92 1.91 5.21
N PRO A 297 4.92 2.15 4.33
CA PRO A 297 6.33 2.29 4.73
C PRO A 297 6.69 3.70 5.24
N GLY A 298 5.71 4.55 5.52
CA GLY A 298 5.94 5.99 5.63
C GLY A 298 6.47 6.60 4.32
N TRP A 299 7.33 7.62 4.45
CA TRP A 299 8.02 8.27 3.33
C TRP A 299 9.48 7.80 3.28
N ALA A 300 9.69 6.70 2.59
CA ALA A 300 11.01 6.10 2.38
C ALA A 300 11.67 6.60 1.08
N GLY A 301 12.97 6.87 1.15
CA GLY A 301 13.77 7.18 -0.04
C GLY A 301 13.98 5.91 -0.86
N THR A 302 13.44 5.88 -2.08
CA THR A 302 13.63 4.79 -3.04
C THR A 302 13.78 5.40 -4.42
N ASP A 303 14.39 4.67 -5.36
CA ASP A 303 14.51 5.10 -6.76
C ASP A 303 13.14 5.46 -7.35
N ALA A 304 12.08 4.73 -6.99
CA ALA A 304 10.71 5.01 -7.43
C ALA A 304 10.17 6.36 -6.92
N VAL A 305 10.57 6.79 -5.71
CA VAL A 305 10.20 8.12 -5.18
C VAL A 305 11.00 9.20 -5.89
N ASP A 306 12.27 8.94 -6.20
CA ASP A 306 13.12 9.88 -6.92
C ASP A 306 12.59 10.11 -8.34
N ASP A 307 12.24 9.04 -9.06
CA ASP A 307 11.64 9.10 -10.40
C ASP A 307 10.28 9.82 -10.40
N ALA A 308 9.45 9.57 -9.38
CA ALA A 308 8.09 10.12 -9.32
C ALA A 308 8.04 11.59 -8.91
N PHE A 309 8.90 12.02 -7.96
CA PHE A 309 8.79 13.33 -7.33
C PHE A 309 9.91 14.31 -7.68
N GLY A 310 11.06 13.84 -8.19
CA GLY A 310 12.21 14.70 -8.50
C GLY A 310 12.52 15.70 -7.39
N ASP A 311 12.64 16.99 -7.74
CA ASP A 311 12.94 18.08 -6.79
C ASP A 311 11.84 18.34 -5.74
N THR A 312 10.62 17.84 -5.97
CA THR A 312 9.52 18.01 -5.01
C THR A 312 9.61 17.05 -3.82
N LYS A 313 10.51 16.06 -3.87
CA LYS A 313 10.74 15.12 -2.74
C LYS A 313 11.20 15.82 -1.46
N LYS A 314 11.80 17.02 -1.55
CA LYS A 314 12.17 17.86 -0.39
C LYS A 314 11.00 18.14 0.56
N TYR A 315 9.77 18.14 0.04
CA TYR A 315 8.57 18.31 0.87
C TYR A 315 8.25 17.08 1.72
N LEU A 316 8.86 15.93 1.46
CA LEU A 316 8.70 14.68 2.20
C LEU A 316 9.83 14.44 3.22
N GLU A 317 10.88 15.26 3.21
CA GLU A 317 12.04 15.07 4.09
C GLU A 317 11.75 15.30 5.59
N PRO A 318 12.49 14.66 6.51
CA PRO A 318 13.55 13.68 6.26
C PRO A 318 12.97 12.33 5.87
N LEU A 319 13.43 11.80 4.74
CA LEU A 319 13.02 10.48 4.25
C LEU A 319 13.62 9.37 5.12
N ARG A 320 12.85 8.30 5.29
CA ARG A 320 13.32 7.04 5.89
C ARG A 320 14.33 6.38 4.96
N SER A 321 15.27 5.62 5.53
CA SER A 321 16.01 4.64 4.73
C SER A 321 15.07 3.55 4.21
N THR A 322 15.53 2.77 3.23
CA THR A 322 14.77 1.63 2.72
C THR A 322 14.42 0.65 3.84
N TRP A 323 15.37 0.31 4.72
CA TRP A 323 15.10 -0.54 5.89
C TRP A 323 14.10 0.11 6.85
N GLU A 324 14.24 1.39 7.20
CA GLU A 324 13.28 2.09 8.09
C GLU A 324 11.85 2.12 7.52
N GLY A 325 11.70 2.02 6.19
CA GLY A 325 10.40 1.85 5.54
C GLY A 325 9.91 0.40 5.50
N ALA A 326 10.83 -0.56 5.34
CA ALA A 326 10.52 -1.98 5.21
C ALA A 326 10.29 -2.68 6.55
N GLU A 327 10.92 -2.21 7.63
CA GLU A 327 10.97 -2.86 8.94
C GLU A 327 9.56 -3.21 9.48
N GLY A 328 8.64 -2.25 9.49
CA GLY A 328 7.28 -2.49 9.94
C GLY A 328 6.49 -3.46 9.04
N LEU A 329 6.80 -3.51 7.74
CA LEU A 329 6.19 -4.44 6.77
C LEU A 329 6.74 -5.86 6.97
N SER A 330 8.05 -5.98 7.19
CA SER A 330 8.71 -7.24 7.57
C SER A 330 8.16 -7.80 8.87
N TRP A 331 7.85 -6.95 9.85
CA TRP A 331 7.18 -7.38 11.07
C TRP A 331 5.76 -7.91 10.83
N LEU A 332 4.95 -7.28 9.95
CA LEU A 332 3.62 -7.80 9.61
C LEU A 332 3.70 -9.19 8.98
N MET A 333 4.69 -9.40 8.12
CA MET A 333 4.97 -10.69 7.48
C MET A 333 5.31 -11.77 8.52
N SER A 334 6.03 -11.43 9.58
CA SER A 334 6.73 -12.43 10.39
C SER A 334 6.24 -12.61 11.82
N THR A 335 5.57 -11.61 12.40
CA THR A 335 5.15 -11.65 13.80
C THR A 335 4.16 -12.79 14.07
N ASP A 336 3.95 -13.16 15.33
CA ASP A 336 2.85 -14.07 15.69
C ASP A 336 1.51 -13.45 15.25
N VAL A 337 0.65 -14.22 14.56
CA VAL A 337 -0.66 -13.74 14.08
C VAL A 337 -1.52 -13.16 15.20
N LYS A 338 -1.35 -13.58 16.46
CA LYS A 338 -2.06 -13.01 17.61
C LYS A 338 -1.75 -11.53 17.87
N ASN A 339 -0.61 -11.05 17.36
CA ASN A 339 -0.21 -9.64 17.45
C ASN A 339 -0.84 -8.80 16.32
N LEU A 340 -1.50 -9.46 15.36
CA LEU A 340 -2.18 -8.83 14.23
C LEU A 340 -3.68 -8.76 14.49
N GLN A 341 -4.29 -7.72 13.95
CA GLN A 341 -5.73 -7.53 13.88
C GLN A 341 -6.11 -7.68 12.41
N ASN A 342 -6.93 -8.68 12.11
CA ASN A 342 -7.33 -8.99 10.74
C ASN A 342 -8.11 -7.81 10.14
N GLY A 343 -7.79 -7.43 8.90
CA GLY A 343 -8.37 -6.30 8.18
C GLY A 343 -7.81 -4.92 8.57
N GLU A 344 -6.81 -4.86 9.46
CA GLU A 344 -6.28 -3.58 9.95
C GLU A 344 -5.17 -2.97 9.09
N PHE A 345 -5.00 -1.66 9.25
CA PHE A 345 -4.02 -0.85 8.56
C PHE A 345 -2.90 -0.41 9.50
N TYR A 346 -1.65 -0.63 9.11
CA TYR A 346 -0.49 -0.49 9.98
C TYR A 346 0.54 0.54 9.50
N LEU A 347 1.20 1.16 10.47
CA LEU A 347 2.44 1.92 10.34
C LEU A 347 3.27 1.62 11.58
N ASP A 348 4.56 1.31 11.39
CA ASP A 348 5.53 1.15 12.49
C ASP A 348 5.04 0.16 13.56
N ARG A 349 4.61 -1.03 13.11
CA ARG A 349 4.07 -2.13 13.93
C ARG A 349 2.78 -1.78 14.71
N LYS A 350 2.08 -0.71 14.32
CA LYS A 350 0.86 -0.24 14.99
C LYS A 350 -0.29 -0.02 14.05
N VAL A 351 -1.47 -0.46 14.49
CA VAL A 351 -2.75 -0.10 13.87
C VAL A 351 -2.88 1.42 13.83
N GLN A 352 -3.23 1.93 12.66
CA GLN A 352 -3.51 3.33 12.38
C GLN A 352 -4.98 3.49 12.00
N LYS A 353 -5.51 4.69 12.19
CA LYS A 353 -6.81 5.04 11.62
C LYS A 353 -6.74 4.93 10.10
N LYS A 354 -7.80 4.46 9.46
CA LYS A 354 -7.86 4.33 7.98
C LYS A 354 -8.31 5.63 7.29
N HIS A 355 -8.73 6.61 8.08
CA HIS A 355 -9.23 7.90 7.61
C HIS A 355 -8.67 9.04 8.46
N ILE A 356 -8.30 10.12 7.78
CA ILE A 356 -7.84 11.36 8.39
C ILE A 356 -8.74 12.46 7.84
N ALA A 357 -9.58 13.07 8.69
CA ALA A 357 -10.30 14.27 8.30
C ALA A 357 -10.69 15.16 9.49
N GLY A 358 -10.92 16.44 9.21
CA GLY A 358 -11.34 17.44 10.20
C GLY A 358 -10.20 17.92 11.10
N PRO A 359 -10.36 19.10 11.74
CA PRO A 359 -9.43 19.56 12.77
C PRO A 359 -9.27 18.44 13.83
N PHE A 360 -8.03 18.19 14.27
CA PHE A 360 -7.70 17.16 15.28
C PHE A 360 -7.81 15.68 14.87
N MET A 361 -7.71 15.32 13.58
CA MET A 361 -7.60 13.90 13.16
C MET A 361 -8.83 13.06 13.55
N THR A 362 -10.02 13.67 13.48
CA THR A 362 -11.29 12.95 13.61
C THR A 362 -11.48 11.97 12.44
N GLU A 363 -12.26 10.92 12.62
CA GLU A 363 -12.63 10.06 11.49
C GLU A 363 -13.65 10.80 10.61
N GLY A 364 -13.19 11.62 9.66
CA GLY A 364 -14.11 12.23 8.72
C GLY A 364 -14.53 11.27 7.59
N SER A 365 -15.63 11.61 6.95
CA SER A 365 -16.32 10.80 5.94
C SER A 365 -15.73 10.90 4.53
N TYR A 366 -14.84 11.87 4.26
CA TYR A 366 -14.45 12.21 2.88
C TYR A 366 -13.75 11.06 2.11
N THR A 367 -13.00 10.20 2.81
CA THR A 367 -12.31 9.05 2.19
C THR A 367 -12.98 7.71 2.48
N LYS A 368 -14.17 7.70 3.10
CA LYS A 368 -14.95 6.49 3.36
C LYS A 368 -15.66 6.05 2.08
N ASN A 369 -15.68 4.74 1.86
CA ASN A 369 -16.46 4.06 0.83
C ASN A 369 -17.63 3.35 1.50
N THR A 370 -18.78 3.24 0.82
CA THR A 370 -19.90 2.42 1.32
C THR A 370 -19.63 0.94 1.07
N GLU A 371 -20.43 0.04 1.65
CA GLU A 371 -20.29 -1.39 1.35
C GLU A 371 -20.64 -1.67 -0.12
N GLU A 372 -21.59 -0.95 -0.72
CA GLU A 372 -21.93 -1.06 -2.13
C GLU A 372 -20.75 -0.63 -3.03
N ASP A 373 -20.02 0.45 -2.69
CA ASP A 373 -18.81 0.84 -3.43
C ASP A 373 -17.76 -0.31 -3.44
N VAL A 374 -17.67 -1.05 -2.33
CA VAL A 374 -16.72 -2.17 -2.18
C VAL A 374 -17.20 -3.41 -2.94
N ASP A 375 -18.51 -3.70 -2.91
CA ASP A 375 -19.12 -4.78 -3.71
C ASP A 375 -18.89 -4.55 -5.21
N ASP A 376 -19.18 -3.34 -5.69
CA ASP A 376 -18.96 -2.95 -7.08
C ASP A 376 -17.48 -3.10 -7.47
N MET A 377 -16.56 -2.67 -6.61
CA MET A 377 -15.12 -2.84 -6.84
C MET A 377 -14.74 -4.31 -7.00
N LEU A 378 -15.25 -5.19 -6.14
CA LEU A 378 -14.92 -6.62 -6.14
C LEU A 378 -15.52 -7.36 -7.33
N GLU A 379 -16.77 -7.08 -7.69
CA GLU A 379 -17.40 -7.66 -8.87
C GLU A 379 -16.61 -7.31 -10.13
N ASN A 380 -16.20 -6.06 -10.25
CA ASN A 380 -15.42 -5.63 -11.39
C ASN A 380 -13.99 -6.18 -11.39
N LEU A 381 -13.33 -6.32 -10.23
CA LEU A 381 -12.03 -7.02 -10.13
C LEU A 381 -12.15 -8.48 -10.55
N LYS A 382 -13.18 -9.18 -10.08
CA LYS A 382 -13.47 -10.56 -10.47
C LYS A 382 -13.62 -10.68 -11.98
N LYS A 383 -14.45 -9.82 -12.58
CA LYS A 383 -14.67 -9.77 -14.03
C LYS A 383 -13.40 -9.47 -14.81
N ALA A 384 -12.62 -8.46 -14.39
CA ALA A 384 -11.37 -8.08 -15.05
C ALA A 384 -10.30 -9.18 -14.97
N CYS A 385 -10.30 -9.98 -13.92
CA CYS A 385 -9.45 -11.16 -13.82
C CYS A 385 -9.95 -12.38 -14.60
N GLY A 386 -11.20 -12.40 -15.07
CA GLY A 386 -11.83 -13.57 -15.66
C GLY A 386 -12.03 -14.72 -14.67
N LEU A 387 -12.50 -14.40 -13.45
CA LEU A 387 -12.79 -15.36 -12.37
C LEU A 387 -14.29 -15.54 -12.10
#